data_AF-A0AAN8Q3R3-F1
#
_entry.id   AF-A0AAN8Q3R3-F1
#
_cell.length_a   1.000
_cell.length_b   1.000
_cell.length_c   1.000
_cell.angle_alpha   90.00
_cell.angle_beta   90.00
_cell.angle_gamma   90.00
#
_symmetry.space_group_name_H-M   'P 1'
#
loop_
_entity.id
_entity.type
_entity.pdbx_description
1 polymer ?
#
loop_
_entity_poly.entity_id
_entity_poly.type
_entity_poly.pdbx_seq_one_letter_code
_entity_poly.pdbx_strand_id
1 'polypeptide(L)'
;MLKHCISKIGNKSVKVVFKLFDAMIIPILTYGAEIWGTCPRESIETVQNKLCKWILNLGNKTPNILARQECGRHELHVIYMAKPIIYFLKIQEMHEDRLPRHCYNMLYSLDEAGRKTWCTNVRSLLYEIGFGYAQGVGSIKAFRVILKQRLRDINIQEVSANLQKSNKYRFYTQINDRGIRVAEYLSVVPQYLRFYLSILRCSTHNLEVEVGRRSGVEYL
;
A
#
# COMPACT_ATOMS: atom_id res chain seq x y z
N MET A 1 -19.72 -5.53 7.76
CA MET A 1 -19.15 -6.85 8.13
C MET A 1 -17.95 -6.71 9.08
N LEU A 2 -16.78 -6.25 8.62
CA LEU A 2 -15.57 -6.13 9.48
C LEU A 2 -15.76 -5.35 10.79
N LYS A 3 -16.38 -4.16 10.72
CA LYS A 3 -16.66 -3.35 11.92
C LYS A 3 -17.51 -4.10 12.95
N HIS A 4 -18.48 -4.88 12.48
CA HIS A 4 -19.38 -5.68 13.32
C HIS A 4 -18.69 -6.93 13.89
N CYS A 5 -17.84 -7.58 13.11
CA CYS A 5 -17.01 -8.70 13.60
C CYS A 5 -16.02 -8.21 14.66
N ILE A 6 -15.37 -7.06 14.43
CA ILE A 6 -14.38 -6.50 15.37
C ILE A 6 -15.06 -5.91 16.61
N SER A 7 -16.27 -5.36 16.51
CA SER A 7 -16.99 -4.87 17.71
C SER A 7 -17.35 -5.99 18.69
N LYS A 8 -17.42 -7.25 18.24
CA LYS A 8 -17.63 -8.43 19.09
C LYS A 8 -16.33 -8.95 19.74
N ILE A 9 -15.17 -8.62 19.18
CA ILE A 9 -13.85 -8.99 19.72
C ILE A 9 -13.42 -7.85 20.65
N GLY A 10 -13.81 -7.91 21.92
CA GLY A 10 -13.68 -6.82 22.92
C GLY A 10 -12.39 -5.98 22.82
N ASN A 11 -11.28 -6.44 23.42
CA ASN A 11 -10.02 -5.70 23.42
C ASN A 11 -9.33 -5.77 22.04
N LYS A 12 -9.29 -4.63 21.35
CA LYS A 12 -8.82 -4.49 19.97
C LYS A 12 -7.30 -4.59 19.89
N SER A 13 -6.76 -5.80 19.96
CA SER A 13 -5.37 -5.99 19.57
C SER A 13 -5.22 -5.61 18.10
N VAL A 14 -4.52 -4.50 17.83
CA VAL A 14 -4.28 -3.94 16.50
C VAL A 14 -3.72 -5.00 15.55
N LYS A 15 -2.86 -5.88 16.08
CA LYS A 15 -2.27 -7.02 15.36
C LYS A 15 -3.34 -8.01 14.87
N VAL A 16 -4.34 -8.33 15.70
CA VAL A 16 -5.42 -9.27 15.34
C VAL A 16 -6.31 -8.66 14.26
N VAL A 17 -6.63 -7.37 14.38
CA VAL A 17 -7.44 -6.67 13.37
C VAL A 17 -6.75 -6.68 12.00
N PHE A 18 -5.45 -6.38 11.96
CA PHE A 18 -4.70 -6.44 10.69
C PHE A 18 -4.56 -7.86 10.15
N LYS A 19 -4.38 -8.88 11.00
CA LYS A 19 -4.41 -10.28 10.56
C LYS A 19 -5.76 -10.66 9.92
N LEU A 20 -6.87 -10.24 10.52
CA LEU A 20 -8.21 -10.48 9.96
C LEU A 20 -8.41 -9.75 8.63
N PHE A 21 -7.95 -8.50 8.55
CA PHE A 21 -7.99 -7.73 7.32
C PHE A 21 -7.18 -8.40 6.19
N ASP A 22 -5.96 -8.83 6.49
CA ASP A 22 -5.07 -9.48 5.54
C ASP A 22 -5.62 -10.84 5.08
N ALA A 23 -6.26 -11.60 5.98
CA ALA A 23 -6.82 -12.92 5.67
C ALA A 23 -8.16 -12.85 4.93
N MET A 24 -9.02 -11.87 5.22
CA MET A 24 -10.39 -11.85 4.71
C MET A 24 -10.60 -10.82 3.60
N ILE A 25 -10.01 -9.62 3.72
CA ILE A 25 -10.32 -8.50 2.81
C ILE A 25 -9.35 -8.42 1.65
N ILE A 26 -8.06 -8.59 1.89
CA ILE A 26 -7.06 -8.52 0.81
C ILE A 26 -7.36 -9.52 -0.31
N PRO A 27 -7.74 -10.79 -0.04
CA PRO A 27 -8.10 -11.72 -1.12
C PRO A 27 -9.28 -11.23 -1.96
N ILE A 28 -10.29 -10.63 -1.33
CA ILE A 28 -11.47 -10.08 -2.01
C ILE A 28 -11.08 -8.86 -2.85
N LEU A 29 -10.35 -7.91 -2.27
CA LEU A 29 -9.94 -6.67 -2.96
C LEU A 29 -8.98 -6.93 -4.12
N THR A 30 -8.14 -7.96 -4.01
CA THR A 30 -7.10 -8.27 -5.01
C THR A 30 -7.51 -9.41 -5.94
N TYR A 31 -8.79 -9.79 -5.94
CA TYR A 31 -9.30 -10.81 -6.83
C TYR A 31 -9.17 -10.38 -8.29
N GLY A 32 -8.59 -11.24 -9.13
CA GLY A 32 -8.36 -10.97 -10.55
C GLY A 32 -7.35 -9.86 -10.84
N ALA A 33 -6.59 -9.40 -9.84
CA ALA A 33 -5.63 -8.32 -10.03
C ALA A 33 -4.48 -8.71 -10.97
N GLU A 34 -4.32 -9.98 -11.29
CA GLU A 34 -3.49 -10.46 -12.41
C GLU A 34 -3.82 -9.74 -13.73
N ILE A 35 -5.08 -9.38 -13.94
CA ILE A 35 -5.55 -8.72 -15.17
C ILE A 35 -5.56 -7.20 -15.01
N TRP A 36 -6.18 -6.67 -13.95
CA TRP A 36 -6.41 -5.22 -13.82
C TRP A 36 -5.35 -4.48 -12.97
N GLY A 37 -4.50 -5.20 -12.25
CA GLY A 37 -3.62 -4.67 -11.20
C GLY A 37 -2.33 -4.04 -11.71
N THR A 38 -2.29 -3.54 -12.94
CA THR A 38 -1.09 -2.94 -13.53
C THR A 38 -0.83 -1.50 -13.09
N CYS A 39 -1.82 -0.86 -12.46
CA CYS A 39 -1.72 0.52 -11.98
C CYS A 39 -2.33 0.67 -10.57
N PRO A 40 -1.86 1.64 -9.77
CA PRO A 40 -2.41 1.91 -8.46
C PRO A 40 -3.86 2.43 -8.56
N ARG A 41 -4.74 1.92 -7.71
CA ARG A 41 -6.16 2.32 -7.65
C ARG A 41 -6.51 2.88 -6.27
N GLU A 42 -6.84 4.17 -6.24
CA GLU A 42 -7.17 4.88 -4.99
C GLU A 42 -8.39 4.29 -4.26
N SER A 43 -9.36 3.77 -5.00
CA SER A 43 -10.55 3.13 -4.43
C SER A 43 -10.20 1.94 -3.53
N ILE A 44 -9.17 1.18 -3.88
CA ILE A 44 -8.68 0.04 -3.11
C ILE A 44 -7.91 0.52 -1.88
N GLU A 45 -7.02 1.50 -2.06
CA GLU A 45 -6.25 2.10 -0.96
C GLU A 45 -7.15 2.74 0.10
N THR A 46 -8.27 3.33 -0.33
CA THR A 46 -9.27 3.95 0.54
C THR A 46 -9.79 2.99 1.60
N VAL A 47 -9.92 1.70 1.29
CA VAL A 47 -10.39 0.69 2.24
C VAL A 47 -9.39 0.53 3.39
N GLN A 48 -8.10 0.40 3.08
CA GLN A 48 -7.05 0.31 4.11
C GLN A 48 -6.93 1.64 4.88
N ASN A 49 -7.00 2.78 4.20
CA ASN A 49 -6.93 4.10 4.84
C ASN A 49 -8.04 4.31 5.87
N LYS A 50 -9.28 3.92 5.53
CA LYS A 50 -10.42 3.96 6.43
C LYS A 50 -10.22 3.04 7.64
N LEU A 51 -9.64 1.86 7.44
CA LEU A 51 -9.33 0.94 8.54
C LEU A 51 -8.29 1.54 9.49
N CYS A 52 -7.16 2.03 8.97
CA CYS A 52 -6.10 2.61 9.80
C CYS A 52 -6.61 3.81 10.62
N LYS A 53 -7.36 4.72 9.98
CA LYS A 53 -7.99 5.84 10.69
C LYS A 53 -8.97 5.38 11.77
N TRP A 54 -9.76 4.35 11.49
CA TRP A 54 -10.72 3.80 12.46
C TRP A 54 -10.04 3.15 13.66
N ILE A 55 -8.92 2.43 13.46
CA ILE A 55 -8.14 1.82 14.55
C ILE A 55 -7.55 2.89 15.48
N LEU A 56 -7.01 3.96 14.90
CA LEU A 56 -6.39 5.07 15.63
C LEU A 56 -7.41 6.10 16.14
N ASN A 57 -8.70 5.91 15.80
CA ASN A 57 -9.79 6.85 16.07
C ASN A 57 -9.53 8.26 15.49
N LEU A 58 -8.82 8.35 14.36
CA LEU A 58 -8.46 9.60 13.71
C LEU A 58 -9.60 10.17 12.85
N GLY A 59 -9.72 11.50 12.82
CA GLY A 59 -10.70 12.19 11.99
C GLY A 59 -10.41 12.11 10.49
N ASN A 60 -11.42 12.37 9.66
CA ASN A 60 -11.31 12.33 8.19
C ASN A 60 -10.26 13.28 7.63
N LYS A 61 -10.05 14.45 8.28
CA LYS A 61 -9.07 15.48 7.90
C LYS A 61 -7.60 15.06 8.10
N THR A 62 -7.37 13.96 8.82
CA THR A 62 -6.01 13.45 9.07
C THR A 62 -5.39 12.92 7.76
N PRO A 63 -4.12 13.22 7.45
CA PRO A 63 -3.46 12.65 6.27
C PRO A 63 -3.47 11.12 6.29
N ASN A 64 -3.87 10.49 5.18
CA ASN A 64 -3.92 9.03 5.06
C ASN A 64 -2.53 8.40 5.22
N ILE A 65 -1.49 9.08 4.72
CA ILE A 65 -0.09 8.64 4.85
C ILE A 65 0.30 8.42 6.32
N LEU A 66 0.05 9.40 7.20
CA LEU A 66 0.40 9.30 8.63
C LEU A 66 -0.35 8.16 9.31
N ALA A 67 -1.66 8.03 9.06
CA ALA A 67 -2.45 6.94 9.64
C ALA A 67 -1.92 5.56 9.24
N ARG A 68 -1.47 5.38 7.99
CA ARG A 68 -0.84 4.13 7.53
C ARG A 68 0.53 3.91 8.16
N GLN A 69 1.34 4.96 8.26
CA GLN A 69 2.68 4.89 8.83
C GLN A 69 2.64 4.51 10.32
N GLU A 70 1.75 5.11 11.11
CA GLU A 70 1.52 4.75 12.51
C GLU A 70 1.07 3.29 12.68
N CYS A 71 0.31 2.78 11.71
CA CYS A 71 -0.11 1.39 11.68
C CYS A 71 0.95 0.43 11.09
N GLY A 72 2.11 0.92 10.64
CA GLY A 72 3.14 0.11 10.01
C GLY A 72 2.70 -0.57 8.71
N ARG A 73 1.84 0.08 7.91
CA ARG A 73 1.26 -0.49 6.69
C ARG A 73 1.82 0.15 5.42
N HIS A 74 2.22 -0.70 4.49
CA HIS A 74 2.44 -0.32 3.09
C HIS A 74 1.12 -0.13 2.37
N GLU A 75 1.14 0.58 1.25
CA GLU A 75 0.00 0.65 0.33
C GLU A 75 -0.33 -0.74 -0.24
N LEU A 76 -1.61 -0.98 -0.54
CA LEU A 76 -2.07 -2.27 -1.06
C LEU A 76 -1.56 -2.55 -2.47
N HIS A 77 -1.22 -1.50 -3.24
CA HIS A 77 -0.64 -1.61 -4.57
C HIS A 77 0.62 -2.47 -4.60
N VAL A 78 1.43 -2.44 -3.53
CA VAL A 78 2.61 -3.29 -3.36
C VAL A 78 2.25 -4.78 -3.43
N ILE A 79 1.04 -5.15 -3.01
CA ILE A 79 0.55 -6.53 -3.00
C ILE A 79 -0.02 -6.93 -4.36
N TYR A 80 -0.90 -6.11 -4.94
CA TYR A 80 -1.60 -6.50 -6.16
C TYR A 80 -0.81 -6.23 -7.45
N MET A 81 0.08 -5.24 -7.49
CA MET A 81 0.90 -4.96 -8.69
C MET A 81 1.95 -6.04 -8.97
N ALA A 82 2.28 -6.87 -7.97
CA ALA A 82 3.09 -8.06 -8.20
C ALA A 82 2.34 -9.15 -9.01
N LYS A 83 1.01 -9.18 -8.96
CA LYS A 83 0.21 -10.27 -9.54
C LYS A 83 0.24 -10.30 -11.07
N PRO A 84 0.04 -9.19 -11.82
CA PRO A 84 0.14 -9.19 -13.28
C PRO A 84 1.49 -9.70 -13.77
N ILE A 85 2.58 -9.30 -13.13
CA ILE A 85 3.94 -9.68 -13.54
C ILE A 85 4.17 -11.18 -13.34
N ILE A 86 3.78 -11.72 -12.17
CA ILE A 86 3.90 -13.15 -11.92
C ILE A 86 2.99 -13.96 -12.85
N TYR A 87 1.81 -13.42 -13.18
CA TYR A 87 0.92 -14.05 -14.14
C TYR A 87 1.50 -14.04 -15.56
N PHE A 88 2.09 -12.93 -15.99
CA PHE A 88 2.82 -12.82 -17.25
C PHE A 88 3.91 -13.87 -17.38
N LEU A 89 4.79 -14.02 -16.38
CA LEU A 89 5.83 -15.05 -16.38
C LEU A 89 5.27 -16.47 -16.44
N LYS A 90 4.16 -16.73 -15.73
CA LYS A 90 3.49 -18.03 -15.81
C LYS A 90 2.93 -18.30 -17.20
N ILE A 91 2.34 -17.30 -17.85
CA ILE A 91 1.84 -17.46 -19.23
C ILE A 91 3.00 -17.79 -20.17
N GLN A 92 4.20 -17.22 -19.96
CA GLN A 92 5.38 -17.52 -20.76
C GLN A 92 5.77 -19.01 -20.71
N GLU A 93 5.57 -19.68 -19.57
CA GLU A 93 5.85 -21.10 -19.36
C GLU A 93 4.67 -22.04 -19.71
N MET A 94 3.49 -21.52 -20.04
CA MET A 94 2.32 -22.35 -20.38
C MET A 94 2.43 -22.93 -21.80
N HIS A 95 1.88 -24.14 -21.98
CA HIS A 95 1.73 -24.75 -23.30
C HIS A 95 0.85 -23.90 -24.24
N GLU A 96 1.18 -23.91 -25.53
CA GLU A 96 0.51 -23.07 -26.54
C GLU A 96 -0.99 -23.35 -26.66
N ASP A 97 -1.42 -24.61 -26.52
CA ASP A 97 -2.84 -25.00 -26.62
C ASP A 97 -3.74 -24.42 -25.52
N ARG A 98 -3.15 -23.84 -24.45
CA ARG A 98 -3.94 -23.28 -23.36
C ARG A 98 -4.54 -21.94 -23.78
N LEU A 99 -5.85 -21.78 -23.52
CA LEU A 99 -6.58 -20.53 -23.81
C LEU A 99 -5.87 -19.25 -23.31
N PRO A 100 -5.33 -19.17 -22.08
CA PRO A 100 -4.59 -17.98 -21.64
C PRO A 100 -3.38 -17.64 -22.51
N ARG A 101 -2.69 -18.65 -23.05
CA ARG A 101 -1.53 -18.49 -23.93
C ARG A 101 -1.97 -17.97 -25.30
N HIS A 102 -3.02 -18.53 -25.88
CA HIS A 102 -3.63 -17.99 -27.11
C HIS A 102 -4.09 -16.53 -26.96
N CYS A 103 -4.79 -16.20 -25.86
CA CYS A 103 -5.21 -14.83 -25.60
C CYS A 103 -4.02 -13.89 -25.46
N TYR A 104 -2.96 -14.31 -24.77
CA TYR A 104 -1.73 -13.53 -24.67
C TYR A 104 -1.08 -13.30 -26.03
N ASN A 105 -0.93 -14.33 -26.87
CA ASN A 105 -0.34 -14.21 -28.20
C ASN A 105 -1.12 -13.21 -29.06
N MET A 106 -2.45 -13.22 -29.00
CA MET A 106 -3.31 -12.24 -29.67
C MET A 106 -3.11 -10.81 -29.12
N LEU A 107 -3.05 -10.65 -27.80
CA LEU A 107 -2.82 -9.34 -27.18
C LEU A 107 -1.41 -8.80 -27.46
N TYR A 108 -0.43 -9.70 -27.59
CA TYR A 108 0.94 -9.39 -27.96
C TYR A 108 1.03 -8.94 -29.42
N SER A 109 0.38 -9.65 -30.36
CA SER A 109 0.36 -9.23 -31.77
C SER A 109 -0.30 -7.87 -31.98
N LEU A 110 -1.32 -7.56 -31.18
CA LEU A 110 -1.96 -6.24 -31.19
C LEU A 110 -1.04 -5.15 -30.62
N ASP A 111 -0.26 -5.46 -29.58
CA ASP A 111 0.73 -4.54 -29.01
C ASP A 111 1.86 -4.23 -30.00
N GLU A 112 2.37 -5.24 -30.71
CA GLU A 112 3.36 -5.06 -31.79
C GLU A 112 2.79 -4.21 -32.94
N ALA A 113 1.49 -4.30 -33.21
CA ALA A 113 0.78 -3.42 -34.15
C ALA A 113 0.51 -2.00 -33.59
N GLY A 114 1.05 -1.65 -32.42
CA GLY A 114 0.95 -0.34 -31.79
C GLY A 114 -0.34 -0.09 -31.01
N ARG A 115 -1.16 -1.10 -30.76
CA ARG A 115 -2.39 -0.97 -29.94
C ARG A 115 -2.04 -1.15 -28.47
N LYS A 116 -2.56 -0.27 -27.60
CA LYS A 116 -2.40 -0.43 -26.15
C LYS A 116 -3.22 -1.61 -25.64
N THR A 117 -2.56 -2.63 -25.13
CA THR A 117 -3.18 -3.84 -24.56
C THR A 117 -2.67 -4.09 -23.14
N TRP A 118 -3.11 -5.21 -22.55
CA TRP A 118 -2.57 -5.69 -21.28
C TRP A 118 -1.05 -5.89 -21.33
N CYS A 119 -0.50 -6.35 -22.46
CA CYS A 119 0.93 -6.54 -22.65
C CYS A 119 1.70 -5.22 -22.52
N THR A 120 1.17 -4.13 -23.11
CA THR A 120 1.73 -2.78 -22.96
C THR A 120 1.79 -2.38 -21.49
N ASN A 121 0.70 -2.57 -20.74
CA ASN A 121 0.61 -2.17 -19.34
C ASN A 121 1.57 -2.97 -18.45
N VAL A 122 1.70 -4.28 -18.68
CA VAL A 122 2.66 -5.12 -17.94
C VAL A 122 4.10 -4.71 -18.27
N ARG A 123 4.40 -4.41 -19.53
CA ARG A 123 5.72 -3.93 -19.95
C ARG A 123 6.06 -2.60 -19.28
N SER A 124 5.15 -1.62 -19.32
CA SER A 124 5.34 -0.33 -18.64
C SER A 124 5.57 -0.50 -17.14
N LEU A 125 4.78 -1.33 -16.48
CA LEU A 125 4.95 -1.62 -15.05
C LEU A 125 6.34 -2.23 -14.74
N LEU A 126 6.82 -3.16 -15.56
CA LEU A 126 8.14 -3.75 -15.39
C LEU A 126 9.28 -2.73 -15.56
N TYR A 127 9.13 -1.77 -16.49
CA TYR A 127 10.06 -0.65 -16.64
C TYR A 127 10.01 0.29 -15.44
N GLU A 128 8.83 0.65 -14.95
CA GLU A 128 8.65 1.51 -13.77
C GLU A 128 9.31 0.93 -12.52
N ILE A 129 9.24 -0.40 -12.32
CA ILE A 129 9.86 -1.07 -11.17
C ILE A 129 11.40 -1.18 -11.33
N GLY A 130 11.90 -1.07 -12.56
CA GLY A 130 13.31 -1.15 -12.91
C GLY A 130 13.82 -2.55 -13.26
N PHE A 131 12.93 -3.49 -13.61
CA PHE A 131 13.33 -4.82 -14.10
C PHE A 131 13.49 -4.88 -15.63
N GLY A 132 13.04 -3.85 -16.35
CA GLY A 132 13.00 -3.87 -17.82
C GLY A 132 12.11 -5.00 -18.35
N TYR A 133 12.19 -5.30 -19.65
CA TYR A 133 11.37 -6.37 -20.24
C TYR A 133 12.00 -7.75 -19.97
N ALA A 134 11.72 -8.31 -18.80
CA ALA A 134 12.23 -9.61 -18.39
C ALA A 134 11.42 -10.75 -19.03
N GLN A 135 11.87 -11.27 -20.18
CA GLN A 135 11.25 -12.41 -20.88
C GLN A 135 11.71 -13.79 -20.37
N GLY A 136 12.74 -13.86 -19.52
CA GLY A 136 13.27 -15.12 -19.01
C GLY A 136 13.80 -14.95 -17.61
N VAL A 137 13.03 -15.40 -16.61
CA VAL A 137 13.48 -15.40 -15.23
C VAL A 137 13.70 -16.83 -14.78
N GLY A 138 14.95 -17.18 -14.45
CA GLY A 138 15.33 -18.58 -14.21
C GLY A 138 14.40 -19.32 -13.24
N SER A 139 13.99 -18.69 -12.13
CA SER A 139 12.93 -19.23 -11.27
C SER A 139 11.91 -18.18 -10.87
N ILE A 140 10.64 -18.42 -11.23
CA ILE A 140 9.49 -17.58 -10.84
C ILE A 140 9.38 -17.41 -9.32
N LYS A 141 9.70 -18.44 -8.54
CA LYS A 141 9.61 -18.39 -7.06
C LYS A 141 10.60 -17.38 -6.48
N ALA A 142 11.86 -17.46 -6.89
CA ALA A 142 12.92 -16.51 -6.51
C ALA A 142 12.57 -15.09 -6.96
N PHE A 143 12.13 -14.93 -8.22
CA PHE A 143 11.72 -13.63 -8.74
C PHE A 143 10.56 -13.01 -7.97
N ARG A 144 9.58 -13.82 -7.54
CA ARG A 144 8.46 -13.34 -6.72
C ARG A 144 8.92 -12.71 -5.42
N VAL A 145 9.98 -13.22 -4.80
CA VAL A 145 10.55 -12.66 -3.57
C VAL A 145 11.22 -11.31 -3.89
N ILE A 146 12.07 -11.29 -4.92
CA ILE A 146 12.81 -10.09 -5.36
C ILE A 146 11.83 -8.98 -5.78
N LEU A 147 10.82 -9.31 -6.58
CA LEU A 147 9.79 -8.38 -7.05
C LEU A 147 9.02 -7.76 -5.88
N LYS A 148 8.58 -8.59 -4.92
CA LYS A 148 7.86 -8.10 -3.74
C LYS A 148 8.73 -7.19 -2.88
N GLN A 149 10.01 -7.52 -2.74
CA GLN A 149 10.94 -6.67 -2.00
C GLN A 149 11.12 -5.33 -2.72
N ARG A 150 11.37 -5.37 -4.03
CA ARG A 150 11.53 -4.16 -4.83
C ARG A 150 10.32 -3.23 -4.77
N LEU A 151 9.10 -3.77 -4.89
CA LEU A 151 7.86 -2.98 -4.75
C LEU A 151 7.72 -2.36 -3.35
N ARG A 152 8.14 -3.06 -2.29
CA ARG A 152 8.16 -2.50 -0.93
C ARG A 152 9.17 -1.37 -0.82
N ASP A 153 10.37 -1.54 -1.38
CA ASP A 153 11.43 -0.54 -1.33
C ASP A 153 11.02 0.74 -2.07
N ILE A 154 10.42 0.61 -3.26
CA ILE A 154 9.84 1.74 -4.00
C ILE A 154 8.79 2.46 -3.15
N ASN A 155 7.86 1.72 -2.53
CA ASN A 155 6.84 2.32 -1.68
C ASN A 155 7.43 3.04 -0.44
N ILE A 156 8.48 2.48 0.16
CA ILE A 156 9.19 3.14 1.28
C ILE A 156 9.82 4.45 0.80
N GLN A 157 10.47 4.45 -0.36
CA GLN A 157 11.09 5.64 -0.94
C GLN A 157 10.04 6.72 -1.26
N GLU A 158 8.92 6.37 -1.89
CA GLU A 158 7.82 7.29 -2.19
C GLU A 158 7.21 7.89 -0.93
N VAL A 159 6.99 7.07 0.09
CA VAL A 159 6.49 7.55 1.39
C VAL A 159 7.48 8.51 2.01
N SER A 160 8.77 8.17 2.05
CA SER A 160 9.82 9.03 2.60
C SER A 160 9.88 10.38 1.88
N ALA A 161 9.86 10.37 0.55
CA ALA A 161 9.84 11.58 -0.27
C ALA A 161 8.60 12.45 0.02
N ASN A 162 7.43 11.83 0.15
CA ASN A 162 6.18 12.53 0.47
C ASN A 162 6.19 13.13 1.88
N LEU A 163 6.79 12.44 2.86
CA LEU A 163 6.94 12.93 4.22
C LEU A 163 7.90 14.13 4.28
N GLN A 164 8.96 14.14 3.49
CA GLN A 164 9.91 15.27 3.44
C GLN A 164 9.36 16.48 2.68
N LYS A 165 8.40 16.29 1.77
CA LYS A 165 7.86 17.35 0.92
C LYS A 165 7.07 18.44 1.67
N SER A 166 6.49 18.13 2.83
CA SER A 166 5.60 19.06 3.53
C SER A 166 6.02 19.30 4.98
N ASN A 167 6.10 20.58 5.36
CA ASN A 167 6.31 21.01 6.74
C ASN A 167 5.26 20.48 7.72
N LYS A 168 4.08 20.07 7.23
CA LYS A 168 3.04 19.40 8.04
C LYS A 168 3.54 18.10 8.69
N TYR A 169 4.48 17.41 8.06
CA TYR A 169 4.95 16.11 8.54
C TYR A 169 6.23 16.21 9.38
N ARG A 170 6.76 17.42 9.60
CA ARG A 170 8.04 17.65 10.30
C ARG A 170 8.06 17.04 11.70
N PHE A 171 7.00 17.24 12.47
CA PHE A 171 6.88 16.66 13.81
C PHE A 171 6.88 15.12 13.76
N TYR A 172 6.15 14.56 12.79
CA TYR A 172 6.10 13.12 12.60
C TYR A 172 7.45 12.53 12.21
N THR A 173 8.16 13.16 11.25
CA THR A 173 9.46 12.67 10.77
C THR A 173 10.54 12.74 11.84
N GLN A 174 10.52 13.76 12.71
CA GLN A 174 11.44 13.86 13.84
C GLN A 174 11.25 12.73 14.87
N ILE A 175 10.00 12.29 15.06
CA ILE A 175 9.67 11.26 16.06
C ILE A 175 9.83 9.85 15.49
N ASN A 176 9.58 9.65 14.19
CA ASN A 176 9.52 8.34 13.56
C ASN A 176 10.62 8.14 12.52
N ASP A 177 11.85 7.93 13.00
CA ASP A 177 13.02 7.67 12.15
C ASP A 177 13.18 6.18 11.76
N ARG A 178 12.44 5.27 12.42
CA ARG A 178 12.62 3.81 12.30
C ARG A 178 11.90 3.16 11.10
N GLY A 179 11.50 3.96 10.10
CA GLY A 179 10.79 3.50 8.90
C GLY A 179 9.33 3.07 9.15
N ILE A 180 8.79 2.22 8.25
CA ILE A 180 7.40 1.75 8.31
C ILE A 180 7.27 0.64 9.35
N ARG A 181 6.89 0.99 10.58
CA ARG A 181 6.64 0.05 11.68
C ARG A 181 5.40 0.43 12.44
N VAL A 182 4.74 -0.57 13.04
CA VAL A 182 3.61 -0.31 13.94
C VAL A 182 4.13 0.51 15.11
N ALA A 183 3.51 1.66 15.39
CA ALA A 183 3.95 2.54 16.46
C ALA A 183 3.91 1.82 17.81
N GLU A 184 5.00 1.89 18.58
CA GLU A 184 5.22 1.09 19.78
C GLU A 184 4.12 1.32 20.85
N TYR A 185 3.64 2.56 20.98
CA TYR A 185 2.58 2.92 21.92
C TYR A 185 1.26 2.17 21.66
N LEU A 186 1.00 1.70 20.44
CA LEU A 186 -0.21 0.91 20.16
C LEU A 186 -0.23 -0.44 20.88
N SER A 187 0.94 -0.93 21.28
CA SER A 187 1.08 -2.15 22.07
C SER A 187 1.19 -1.90 23.58
N VAL A 188 1.82 -0.79 23.97
CA VAL A 188 2.14 -0.49 25.39
C VAL A 188 1.03 0.29 26.09
N VAL A 189 0.41 1.25 25.40
CA VAL A 189 -0.48 2.24 26.02
C VAL A 189 -1.93 1.72 26.07
N PRO A 190 -2.69 2.01 27.14
CA PRO A 190 -4.12 1.70 27.22
C PRO A 190 -4.94 2.30 26.08
N GLN A 191 -5.98 1.58 25.65
CA GLN A 191 -6.75 1.93 24.44
C GLN A 191 -7.34 3.34 24.47
N TYR A 192 -7.78 3.83 25.63
CA TYR A 192 -8.37 5.17 25.76
C TYR A 192 -7.35 6.31 25.57
N LEU A 193 -6.06 6.07 25.84
CA LEU A 193 -4.98 7.05 25.66
C LEU A 193 -4.38 7.03 24.25
N ARG A 194 -4.50 5.92 23.51
CA ARG A 194 -3.94 5.77 22.15
C ARG A 194 -4.44 6.85 21.19
N PHE A 195 -5.70 7.26 21.34
CA PHE A 195 -6.29 8.31 20.51
C PHE A 195 -5.56 9.66 20.67
N TYR A 196 -5.29 10.09 21.90
CA TYR A 196 -4.59 11.35 22.17
C TYR A 196 -3.17 11.33 21.61
N LEU A 197 -2.44 10.22 21.80
CA LEU A 197 -1.10 10.06 21.22
C LEU A 197 -1.12 10.03 19.69
N SER A 198 -2.12 9.37 19.08
CA SER A 198 -2.27 9.35 17.63
C SER A 198 -2.50 10.75 17.08
N ILE A 199 -3.35 11.55 17.73
CA ILE A 199 -3.61 12.95 17.36
C ILE A 199 -2.37 13.83 17.49
N LEU A 200 -1.62 13.64 18.58
CA LEU A 200 -0.39 14.38 18.83
C LEU A 200 0.62 14.08 17.72
N ARG A 201 0.94 12.80 17.50
CA ARG A 201 1.92 12.34 16.50
C ARG A 201 1.52 12.69 15.07
N CYS A 202 0.23 12.63 14.75
CA CYS A 202 -0.27 13.00 13.42
C CYS A 202 -0.43 14.51 13.21
N SER A 203 -0.07 15.36 14.18
CA SER A 203 -0.23 16.82 14.07
C SER A 203 -1.66 17.28 13.75
N THR A 204 -2.67 16.56 14.26
CA THR A 204 -4.09 16.89 14.04
C THR A 204 -4.77 17.54 15.23
N HIS A 205 -3.98 18.00 16.21
CA HIS A 205 -4.45 18.73 17.38
C HIS A 205 -4.68 20.22 17.07
N ASN A 206 -5.20 20.94 18.07
CA ASN A 206 -5.46 22.39 18.05
C ASN A 206 -4.49 23.16 18.97
N LEU A 207 -3.27 22.66 19.15
CA LEU A 207 -2.21 23.40 19.85
C LEU A 207 -1.67 24.49 18.93
N GLU A 208 -1.18 25.57 19.53
CA GLU A 208 -0.72 26.77 18.81
C GLU A 208 0.36 26.47 17.77
N VAL A 209 1.20 25.46 17.99
CA VAL A 209 2.20 25.01 17.01
C VAL A 209 1.56 24.62 15.66
N GLU A 210 0.40 23.95 15.69
CA GLU A 210 -0.32 23.55 14.46
C GLU A 210 -1.33 24.59 13.99
N VAL A 211 -1.90 25.38 14.90
CA VAL A 211 -2.81 26.48 14.55
C VAL A 211 -2.02 27.60 13.86
N GLY A 212 -0.89 28.02 14.42
CA GLY A 212 0.05 28.97 13.81
C GLY A 212 0.53 28.53 12.43
N ARG A 213 0.91 27.24 12.28
CA ARG A 213 1.28 26.67 10.97
C ARG A 213 0.15 26.76 9.94
N ARG A 214 -1.12 26.58 10.35
CA ARG A 214 -2.28 26.72 9.43
C ARG A 214 -2.53 28.18 9.04
N SER A 215 -2.26 29.10 9.95
CA SER A 215 -2.40 30.55 9.76
C SER A 215 -1.19 31.20 9.09
N GLY A 216 -0.11 30.46 8.84
CA GLY A 216 1.13 30.99 8.24
C GLY A 216 1.99 31.83 9.19
N VAL A 217 1.72 31.77 10.50
CA VAL A 217 2.50 32.46 11.53
C VAL A 217 3.59 31.50 12.00
N GLU A 218 4.81 31.68 11.49
CA GLU A 218 5.99 30.93 11.97
C GLU A 218 6.44 31.51 13.31
N TYR A 219 6.24 30.75 14.38
CA TYR A 219 6.92 31.02 15.65
C TYR A 219 8.34 30.45 15.56
N LEU A 220 9.33 31.36 15.63
CA LEU A 220 10.76 31.04 15.77
C LEU A 220 11.03 30.18 17.01
#